data_AF-A0A0K8NZP7-F1
#
_entry.id   AF-A0A0K8NZP7-F1
#
_cell.length_a   1.000
_cell.length_b   1.000
_cell.length_c   1.000
_cell.angle_alpha   90.00
_cell.angle_beta   90.00
_cell.angle_gamma   90.00
#
_symmetry.space_group_name_H-M   'P 1'
#
loop_
_entity.id
_entity.type
_entity.pdbx_description
1 polymer ?
#
loop_
_entity_poly.entity_id
_entity_poly.type
_entity_poly.pdbx_seq_one_letter_code
_entity_poly.pdbx_strand_id
1 'polypeptide(L)'
;MGLFSAILDKLGFGSKDTPAAAPAPAPAPAAPAAAAPASPAVAPPAVLLPVSAVDVVAQLEGLAKANPQKLNWKVSIVDLLKLLGLDSSFDARKGLAVELGCPADKMGDSAQMNMWLHKEVLRRLAANGGNIPAELL
;
A
#
# COMPACT_ATOMS: atom_id res chain seq x y z
N MET A 1 -6.06 0.33 20.91
CA MET A 1 -5.78 -0.02 19.50
C MET A 1 -4.50 0.69 19.11
N GLY A 2 -3.52 -0.04 18.58
CA GLY A 2 -2.22 0.52 18.23
C GLY A 2 -2.26 1.39 16.98
N LEU A 3 -1.35 2.37 16.88
CA LEU A 3 -1.21 3.21 15.68
C LEU A 3 -0.86 2.35 14.46
N PHE A 4 -0.07 1.29 14.66
CA PHE A 4 0.29 0.35 13.60
C PHE A 4 -0.94 -0.39 13.03
N SER A 5 -1.84 -0.88 13.89
CA SER A 5 -3.10 -1.49 13.43
C SER A 5 -3.95 -0.51 12.63
N ALA A 6 -3.99 0.77 13.01
CA ALA A 6 -4.72 1.78 12.24
C ALA A 6 -4.10 2.01 10.84
N ILE A 7 -2.78 1.92 10.71
CA ILE A 7 -2.08 1.96 9.40
C ILE A 7 -2.50 0.75 8.55
N LEU A 8 -2.48 -0.45 9.13
CA LEU A 8 -2.89 -1.67 8.45
C LEU A 8 -4.34 -1.62 7.98
N ASP A 9 -5.24 -1.13 8.83
CA ASP A 9 -6.66 -0.95 8.51
C ASP A 9 -6.85 0.03 7.34
N LYS A 10 -6.16 1.19 7.38
CA LYS A 10 -6.18 2.18 6.30
C LYS A 10 -5.63 1.67 4.98
N LEU A 11 -4.66 0.78 5.03
CA LEU A 11 -4.10 0.11 3.85
C LEU A 11 -4.94 -1.10 3.41
N GLY A 12 -5.97 -1.48 4.17
CA GLY A 12 -6.87 -2.57 3.78
C GLY A 12 -6.35 -3.96 4.13
N PHE A 13 -5.35 -4.11 5.01
CA PHE A 13 -4.89 -5.42 5.48
C PHE A 13 -5.93 -6.18 6.34
N GLY A 14 -7.04 -5.52 6.72
CA GLY A 14 -8.18 -6.13 7.42
C GLY A 14 -9.49 -6.10 6.63
N SER A 15 -9.53 -5.35 5.53
CA SER A 15 -10.70 -5.27 4.66
C SER A 15 -10.56 -6.28 3.55
N LYS A 16 -11.33 -7.36 3.68
CA LYS A 16 -11.76 -8.19 2.57
C LYS A 16 -12.66 -7.37 1.66
N ASP A 17 -12.13 -6.27 1.11
CA ASP A 17 -12.79 -5.57 0.02
C ASP A 17 -12.48 -6.42 -1.22
N THR A 18 -13.43 -7.31 -1.49
CA THR A 18 -13.81 -7.76 -2.82
C THR A 18 -13.16 -6.87 -3.86
N PRO A 19 -12.23 -7.38 -4.71
CA PRO A 19 -11.76 -6.59 -5.82
C PRO A 19 -12.99 -6.06 -6.53
N ALA A 20 -13.13 -4.73 -6.52
CA ALA A 20 -13.99 -4.02 -7.43
C ALA A 20 -13.48 -4.38 -8.82
N ALA A 21 -13.96 -5.52 -9.31
CA ALA A 21 -13.97 -5.87 -10.70
C ALA A 21 -14.68 -4.71 -11.36
N ALA A 22 -13.89 -3.88 -12.03
CA ALA A 22 -14.40 -2.87 -12.93
C ALA A 22 -15.50 -3.53 -13.78
N PRO A 23 -16.72 -2.95 -13.83
CA PRO A 23 -17.72 -3.41 -14.78
C PRO A 23 -17.22 -2.99 -16.17
N ALA A 24 -16.51 -3.88 -16.84
CA ALA A 24 -16.34 -3.76 -18.28
C ALA A 24 -17.71 -4.03 -18.94
N PRO A 25 -18.09 -3.23 -19.95
CA PRO A 25 -19.47 -2.89 -20.27
C PRO A 25 -20.26 -4.04 -20.92
N ALA A 26 -21.58 -3.97 -20.74
CA ALA A 26 -22.58 -4.83 -21.35
C ALA A 26 -22.75 -4.56 -22.88
N PRO A 27 -23.62 -5.32 -23.58
CA PRO A 27 -23.30 -6.17 -24.72
C PRO A 27 -23.44 -5.46 -26.08
N ALA A 28 -22.58 -5.81 -27.04
CA ALA A 28 -22.84 -5.49 -28.45
C ALA A 28 -23.77 -6.57 -29.06
N PRO A 29 -24.80 -6.19 -29.85
CA PRO A 29 -25.76 -7.15 -30.42
C PRO A 29 -25.11 -8.02 -31.50
N ALA A 30 -25.26 -9.33 -31.35
CA ALA A 30 -24.91 -10.30 -32.38
C ALA A 30 -25.91 -10.24 -33.54
N ALA A 31 -25.41 -9.98 -34.76
CA ALA A 31 -26.06 -10.33 -36.01
C ALA A 31 -25.36 -11.58 -36.59
N PRO A 32 -26.09 -12.58 -37.12
CA PRO A 32 -25.49 -13.83 -37.59
C PRO A 32 -25.20 -13.77 -39.08
N ALA A 33 -23.97 -14.12 -39.51
CA ALA A 33 -23.71 -14.81 -40.77
C ALA A 33 -22.23 -15.18 -41.00
N ALA A 34 -22.05 -16.43 -41.45
CA ALA A 34 -21.03 -16.92 -42.39
C ALA A 34 -19.57 -17.22 -41.93
N ALA A 35 -19.38 -18.50 -41.59
CA ALA A 35 -18.34 -19.46 -41.99
C ALA A 35 -16.95 -19.04 -42.56
N ALA A 36 -15.93 -19.72 -41.99
CA ALA A 36 -14.60 -20.15 -42.52
C ALA A 36 -13.38 -19.20 -42.37
N PRO A 37 -12.13 -19.72 -42.39
CA PRO A 37 -11.52 -20.55 -41.34
C PRO A 37 -10.26 -19.92 -40.70
N ALA A 38 -9.79 -20.60 -39.65
CA ALA A 38 -8.77 -20.23 -38.67
C ALA A 38 -7.44 -19.69 -39.21
N SER A 39 -6.96 -18.64 -38.54
CA SER A 39 -5.55 -18.27 -38.43
C SER A 39 -5.27 -18.01 -36.95
N PRO A 40 -4.24 -18.61 -36.31
CA PRO A 40 -4.03 -18.45 -34.88
C PRO A 40 -3.41 -17.07 -34.62
N ALA A 41 -4.27 -16.10 -34.29
CA ALA A 41 -3.83 -14.86 -33.70
C ALA A 41 -3.18 -15.17 -32.36
N VAL A 42 -1.87 -14.93 -32.27
CA VAL A 42 -1.08 -15.01 -31.06
C VAL A 42 -1.62 -13.94 -30.11
N ALA A 43 -2.51 -14.35 -29.21
CA ALA A 43 -2.90 -13.51 -28.09
C ALA A 43 -1.65 -13.29 -27.23
N PRO A 44 -1.26 -12.04 -26.92
CA PRO A 44 -0.26 -11.84 -25.89
C PRO A 44 -0.81 -12.44 -24.58
N PRO A 45 0.02 -13.12 -23.79
CA PRO A 45 -0.44 -13.60 -22.50
C PRO A 45 -0.83 -12.36 -21.69
N ALA A 46 -2.13 -12.22 -21.42
CA ALA A 46 -2.58 -11.39 -20.34
C ALA A 46 -1.86 -11.92 -19.10
N VAL A 47 -0.84 -11.20 -18.67
CA VAL A 47 -0.15 -11.47 -17.41
C VAL A 47 -1.18 -11.19 -16.35
N LEU A 48 -1.95 -12.22 -16.03
CA LEU A 48 -2.64 -12.34 -14.77
C LEU A 48 -1.53 -12.28 -13.73
N LEU A 49 -1.26 -11.09 -13.21
CA LEU A 49 -0.55 -10.94 -11.96
C LEU A 49 -1.60 -11.25 -10.88
N PRO A 50 -1.58 -12.42 -10.23
CA PRO A 50 -2.31 -12.59 -8.98
C PRO A 50 -1.58 -11.77 -7.92
N VAL A 51 -1.76 -10.44 -7.91
CA VAL A 51 -1.27 -9.65 -6.78
C VAL A 51 -2.31 -9.77 -5.67
N SER A 52 -2.34 -10.94 -5.05
CA SER A 52 -3.00 -11.14 -3.76
C SER A 52 -2.23 -10.47 -2.62
N ALA A 53 -1.07 -9.87 -2.92
CA ALA A 53 -0.34 -8.99 -2.02
C ALA A 53 -0.90 -7.55 -2.15
N VAL A 54 -1.18 -6.92 -1.02
CA VAL A 54 -1.62 -5.52 -0.99
C VAL A 54 -0.46 -4.65 -1.47
N ASP A 55 -0.60 -3.98 -2.61
CA ASP A 55 0.43 -3.09 -3.14
C ASP A 55 0.45 -1.76 -2.38
N VAL A 56 1.11 -1.80 -1.22
CA VAL A 56 1.21 -0.69 -0.28
C VAL A 56 1.78 0.55 -0.95
N VAL A 57 2.79 0.38 -1.79
CA VAL A 57 3.44 1.51 -2.47
C VAL A 57 2.49 2.16 -3.46
N ALA A 58 1.82 1.41 -4.32
CA ALA A 58 0.83 1.99 -5.23
C ALA A 58 -0.30 2.71 -4.48
N GLN A 59 -0.75 2.16 -3.35
CA GLN A 59 -1.79 2.77 -2.51
C GLN A 59 -1.32 4.08 -1.87
N LEU A 60 -0.12 4.08 -1.28
CA LEU A 60 0.49 5.27 -0.70
C LEU A 60 0.82 6.31 -1.78
N GLU A 61 1.28 5.91 -2.97
CA GLU A 61 1.50 6.84 -4.10
C GLU A 61 0.20 7.45 -4.60
N GLY A 62 -0.87 6.65 -4.75
CA GLY A 62 -2.19 7.14 -5.13
C GLY A 62 -2.72 8.17 -4.14
N LEU A 63 -2.61 7.86 -2.84
CA LEU A 63 -2.97 8.79 -1.76
C LEU A 63 -2.07 10.04 -1.77
N ALA A 64 -0.76 9.90 -1.91
CA ALA A 64 0.17 11.03 -1.99
C ALA A 64 -0.16 11.97 -3.15
N LYS A 65 -0.56 11.40 -4.29
CA LYS A 65 -0.91 12.14 -5.51
C LYS A 65 -2.27 12.82 -5.41
N ALA A 66 -3.20 12.21 -4.67
CA ALA A 66 -4.48 12.83 -4.31
C ALA A 66 -4.33 13.89 -3.22
N ASN A 67 -3.28 13.82 -2.41
CA ASN A 67 -2.96 14.81 -1.40
C ASN A 67 -2.35 16.06 -2.05
N PRO A 68 -2.86 17.28 -1.76
CA PRO A 68 -2.30 18.52 -2.29
C PRO A 68 -0.94 18.87 -1.64
N GLN A 69 -0.58 18.17 -0.57
CA GLN A 69 0.67 18.37 0.15
C GLN A 69 1.77 17.45 -0.38
N LYS A 70 2.96 18.00 -0.59
CA LYS A 70 4.14 17.24 -1.02
C LYS A 70 4.77 16.51 0.17
N LEU A 71 4.12 15.42 0.59
CA LEU A 71 4.48 14.59 1.73
C LEU A 71 5.52 13.54 1.32
N ASN A 72 6.65 13.47 2.06
CA ASN A 72 7.73 12.53 1.77
C ASN A 72 7.58 11.24 2.60
N TRP A 73 6.47 10.53 2.40
CA TRP A 73 6.15 9.30 3.13
C TRP A 73 7.21 8.19 2.99
N LYS A 74 8.03 8.23 1.92
CA LYS A 74 9.15 7.30 1.65
C LYS A 74 10.35 7.43 2.59
N VAL A 75 10.45 8.54 3.32
CA VAL A 75 11.58 8.80 4.25
C VAL A 75 11.11 9.29 5.61
N SER A 76 9.89 9.84 5.70
CA SER A 76 9.32 10.40 6.91
C SER A 76 8.08 9.62 7.33
N ILE A 77 8.17 8.94 8.48
CA ILE A 77 7.00 8.31 9.13
C ILE A 77 5.92 9.34 9.46
N VAL A 78 6.30 10.59 9.77
CA VAL A 78 5.34 11.69 9.98
C VAL A 78 4.48 11.93 8.74
N ASP A 79 5.12 12.03 7.58
CA ASP A 79 4.42 12.29 6.32
C ASP A 79 3.54 11.10 5.91
N LEU A 80 3.99 9.87 6.18
CA LEU A 80 3.19 8.66 6.01
C LEU A 80 1.92 8.71 6.86
N LEU A 81 2.04 9.05 8.15
CA LEU A 81 0.90 9.16 9.06
C LEU A 81 -0.08 10.26 8.59
N LYS A 82 0.43 11.42 8.16
CA LYS A 82 -0.42 12.51 7.62
C LYS A 82 -1.17 12.09 6.37
N LEU A 83 -0.51 11.38 5.48
CA LEU A 83 -1.09 10.88 4.23
C LEU A 83 -2.24 9.89 4.50
N LEU A 84 -2.12 9.08 5.55
CA LEU A 84 -3.17 8.16 6.03
C LEU A 84 -4.26 8.86 6.86
N GLY A 85 -4.09 10.15 7.17
CA GLY A 85 -4.99 10.92 8.04
C GLY A 85 -4.89 10.52 9.52
N LEU A 86 -3.74 10.01 9.95
CA LEU A 86 -3.47 9.58 11.32
C LEU A 86 -2.74 10.66 12.12
N ASP A 87 -2.83 10.58 13.45
CA ASP A 87 -2.10 11.49 14.32
C ASP A 87 -0.59 11.31 14.15
N SER A 88 0.07 12.41 13.78
CA SER A 88 1.51 12.45 13.50
C SER A 88 2.28 13.14 14.63
N SER A 89 1.63 13.31 15.78
CA SER A 89 2.22 13.96 16.95
C SER A 89 3.33 13.11 17.54
N PHE A 90 4.14 13.73 18.39
CA PHE A 90 5.24 13.03 19.06
C PHE A 90 4.71 11.85 19.90
N ASP A 91 3.55 12.01 20.52
CA ASP A 91 2.91 10.96 21.33
C ASP A 91 2.53 9.73 20.50
N ALA A 92 1.87 9.92 19.35
CA ALA A 92 1.55 8.82 18.43
C ALA A 92 2.82 8.10 17.94
N ARG A 93 3.87 8.84 17.56
CA ARG A 93 5.16 8.25 17.18
C ARG A 93 5.79 7.45 18.32
N LYS A 94 5.68 7.94 19.55
CA LYS A 94 6.18 7.24 20.74
C LYS A 94 5.38 5.97 21.01
N GLY A 95 4.06 6.02 20.91
CA GLY A 95 3.18 4.86 21.02
C GLY A 95 3.51 3.81 19.95
N LEU A 96 3.69 4.23 18.69
CA LEU A 96 4.12 3.35 17.61
C LEU A 96 5.50 2.74 17.86
N ALA A 97 6.44 3.53 18.38
CA ALA A 97 7.76 3.05 18.71
C ALA A 97 7.74 2.01 19.83
N VAL A 98 6.92 2.23 20.87
CA VAL A 98 6.72 1.25 21.95
C VAL A 98 6.09 -0.03 21.41
N GLU A 99 5.06 0.08 20.58
CA GLU A 99 4.39 -1.05 19.91
C GLU A 99 5.35 -1.87 19.04
N LEU A 100 6.23 -1.20 18.29
CA LEU A 100 7.19 -1.86 17.41
C LEU A 100 8.44 -2.37 18.15
N GLY A 101 8.62 -2.03 19.43
CA GLY A 101 9.79 -2.42 20.21
C GLY A 101 11.04 -1.60 19.87
N CYS A 102 10.88 -0.29 19.66
CA CYS A 102 11.98 0.63 19.37
C CYS A 102 13.03 0.60 20.49
N PRO A 103 14.32 0.41 20.17
CA PRO A 103 15.37 0.40 21.17
C PRO A 103 15.51 1.77 21.85
N ALA A 104 15.76 1.76 23.16
CA ALA A 104 15.93 2.97 23.97
C ALA A 104 17.07 3.87 23.45
N ASP A 105 18.08 3.27 22.83
CA ASP A 105 19.21 3.94 22.17
C ASP A 105 18.75 4.90 21.06
N LYS A 106 17.70 4.52 20.31
CA LYS A 106 17.12 5.36 19.25
C LYS A 106 16.00 6.26 19.74
N MET A 107 15.36 5.98 20.88
CA MET A 107 14.35 6.85 21.48
C MET A 107 14.91 8.20 21.95
N GLY A 108 16.21 8.28 22.25
CA GLY A 108 16.86 9.51 22.69
C GLY A 108 17.04 10.54 21.57
N ASP A 109 17.11 10.10 20.32
CA ASP A 109 17.33 10.97 19.16
C ASP A 109 16.13 10.91 18.20
N SER A 110 15.41 12.02 18.09
CA SER A 110 14.16 12.10 17.33
C SER A 110 14.36 11.79 15.84
N ALA A 111 15.53 12.11 15.26
CA ALA A 111 15.83 11.84 13.87
C ALA A 111 16.11 10.34 13.65
N GLN A 112 16.94 9.73 14.49
CA GLN A 112 17.21 8.29 14.44
C GLN A 112 15.96 7.46 14.74
N MET A 113 15.14 7.89 15.71
CA MET A 113 13.84 7.29 16.02
C MET A 113 12.93 7.31 14.79
N ASN A 114 12.84 8.45 14.11
CA ASN A 114 11.96 8.63 12.95
C ASN A 114 12.40 7.76 11.75
N MET A 115 13.70 7.70 11.49
CA MET A 115 14.27 6.82 10.46
C MET A 115 14.04 5.35 10.80
N TRP A 116 14.31 4.94 12.04
CA TRP A 116 14.11 3.55 12.47
C TRP A 116 12.64 3.15 12.42
N LEU A 117 11.74 4.00 12.93
CA LEU A 117 10.30 3.81 12.87
C LEU A 117 9.81 3.60 11.43
N HIS A 118 10.24 4.47 10.52
CA HIS A 118 9.88 4.36 9.11
C HIS A 118 10.28 2.99 8.54
N LYS A 119 11.54 2.57 8.71
CA LYS A 119 12.02 1.28 8.23
C LYS A 119 11.28 0.10 8.88
N GLU A 120 11.03 0.18 10.18
CA GLU A 120 10.38 -0.90 10.92
C GLU A 120 8.90 -1.04 10.57
N VAL A 121 8.20 0.07 10.37
CA VAL A 121 6.82 0.08 9.86
C VAL A 121 6.77 -0.62 8.51
N LEU A 122 7.61 -0.22 7.56
CA LEU A 122 7.66 -0.85 6.24
C LEU A 122 7.99 -2.34 6.33
N ARG A 123 8.95 -2.72 7.18
CA ARG A 123 9.30 -4.13 7.39
C ARG A 123 8.13 -4.94 7.94
N ARG A 124 7.37 -4.39 8.90
CA ARG A 124 6.17 -5.02 9.42
C ARG A 124 5.04 -5.06 8.40
N LEU A 125 4.84 -4.03 7.59
CA LEU A 125 3.85 -4.05 6.49
C LEU A 125 4.19 -5.16 5.48
N ALA A 126 5.47 -5.28 5.11
CA ALA A 126 5.94 -6.35 4.22
C ALA A 126 5.70 -7.74 4.85
N ALA A 127 5.98 -7.89 6.15
CA ALA A 127 5.73 -9.12 6.88
C ALA A 127 4.23 -9.48 7.00
N ASN A 128 3.32 -8.49 6.91
CA ASN A 128 1.86 -8.70 6.92
C ASN A 128 1.28 -8.94 5.51
N GLY A 129 2.13 -9.17 4.50
CA GLY A 129 1.70 -9.46 3.12
C GLY A 129 1.66 -8.24 2.20
N GLY A 130 2.27 -7.12 2.61
CA GLY A 130 2.40 -5.92 1.79
C GLY A 130 3.51 -6.05 0.75
N ASN A 131 3.24 -5.60 -0.47
CA ASN A 131 4.28 -5.46 -1.51
C ASN A 131 5.04 -4.15 -1.29
N ILE A 132 6.29 -4.25 -0.82
CA ILE A 132 7.17 -3.11 -0.58
C ILE A 132 8.52 -3.37 -1.28
N PRO A 133 8.99 -2.45 -2.14
CA PRO A 133 10.26 -2.59 -2.84
C PRO A 133 11.43 -2.47 -1.87
N ALA A 134 12.51 -3.22 -2.16
CA ALA A 134 13.69 -3.28 -1.32
C ALA A 134 14.40 -1.92 -1.15
N GLU A 135 14.20 -0.97 -2.06
CA GLU A 135 14.73 0.39 -1.96
C GLU A 135 14.15 1.20 -0.77
N LEU A 136 12.98 0.80 -0.25
CA LEU A 136 12.34 1.44 0.89
C LEU A 136 12.62 0.69 2.22
N LEU A 137 13.18 -0.52 2.16
CA LEU A 137 13.52 -1.37 3.32
C LEU A 137 14.91 -1.08 3.90
#